data_AF-A0AAU9UV91-F1
#
_entry.id   AF-A0AAU9UV91-F1
#
_cell.length_a   1.000
_cell.length_b   1.000
_cell.length_c   1.000
_cell.angle_alpha   90.00
_cell.angle_beta   90.00
_cell.angle_gamma   90.00
#
_symmetry.space_group_name_H-M   'P 1'
#
loop_
_entity.id
_entity.type
_entity.pdbx_description
1 polymer ?
#
loop_
_entity_poly.entity_id
_entity_poly.type
_entity_poly.pdbx_seq_one_letter_code
_entity_poly.pdbx_strand_id
1 'polypeptide(L)'
;MKWRDKRDVAVISTCHDASMQISSGYHPISKSKAVLFYNDRKKGIDLSDQLSSYYDPKRKSLVWCKKIALDVLIYKKKNFQMPEKQKRLEERKKNKEKKEAERNIARQDLKEKQIKRKTKVERKHVQKI
;
A
#
# COMPACT_ATOMS: atom_id res chain seq x y z
N MET A 1 -25.24 1.10 11.34
CA MET A 1 -24.42 0.40 12.35
C MET A 1 -23.88 1.42 13.35
N LYS A 2 -23.81 1.08 14.65
CA LYS A 2 -23.17 1.91 15.68
C LYS A 2 -21.99 1.13 16.26
N TRP A 3 -20.82 1.74 16.32
CA TRP A 3 -19.61 1.19 16.91
C TRP A 3 -19.02 2.21 17.88
N ARG A 4 -18.49 1.75 19.01
CA ARG A 4 -17.91 2.63 20.04
C ARG A 4 -16.40 2.49 20.08
N ASP A 5 -15.71 3.60 19.79
CA ASP A 5 -14.28 3.78 20.07
C ASP A 5 -14.14 4.54 21.40
N LYS A 6 -13.30 5.59 21.46
CA LYS A 6 -13.38 6.65 22.50
C LYS A 6 -14.72 7.39 22.52
N ARG A 7 -15.44 7.39 21.39
CA ARG A 7 -16.77 8.01 21.21
C ARG A 7 -17.62 7.10 20.35
N ASP A 8 -18.93 7.31 20.40
CA ASP A 8 -19.87 6.57 19.55
C ASP A 8 -19.73 7.04 18.09
N VAL A 9 -19.57 6.07 17.19
CA VAL A 9 -19.41 6.27 15.75
C VAL A 9 -20.57 5.57 15.06
N ALA A 10 -21.40 6.36 14.39
CA ALA A 10 -22.45 5.84 13.51
C ALA A 10 -21.91 5.71 12.08
N VAL A 11 -22.16 4.57 11.45
CA VAL A 11 -21.75 4.28 10.07
C VAL A 11 -22.93 3.75 9.26
N ILE A 12 -23.05 4.26 8.04
CA ILE A 12 -23.98 3.81 7.02
C ILE A 12 -23.15 3.23 5.87
N SER A 13 -23.46 2.00 5.46
CA SER A 13 -22.82 1.33 4.35
C SER A 13 -23.83 0.43 3.65
N THR A 14 -23.75 0.37 2.32
CA THR A 14 -24.57 -0.53 1.48
C THR A 14 -23.83 -1.81 1.11
N CYS A 15 -22.51 -1.86 1.32
CA CYS A 15 -21.64 -2.95 0.86
C CYS A 15 -20.95 -3.73 1.98
N HIS A 16 -21.00 -3.23 3.22
CA HIS A 16 -20.33 -3.85 4.36
C HIS A 16 -21.33 -4.25 5.42
N ASP A 17 -21.14 -5.45 5.96
CA ASP A 17 -21.87 -6.00 7.10
C ASP A 17 -21.34 -5.44 8.43
N ALA A 18 -22.00 -5.79 9.53
CA ALA A 18 -21.60 -5.40 10.88
C ALA A 18 -20.37 -6.16 11.42
N SER A 19 -19.64 -6.87 10.55
CA SER A 19 -18.48 -7.66 10.94
C SER A 19 -17.36 -6.80 11.50
N MET A 20 -16.64 -7.35 12.49
CA MET A 20 -15.46 -6.72 13.07
C MET A 20 -14.18 -7.33 12.48
N GLN A 21 -13.17 -6.49 12.30
CA GLN A 21 -11.85 -6.86 11.81
C GLN A 21 -10.77 -6.12 12.60
N ILE A 22 -9.61 -6.74 12.72
CA ILE A 22 -8.45 -6.18 13.41
C ILE A 22 -7.76 -5.19 12.46
N SER A 23 -7.46 -3.98 12.95
CA SER A 23 -6.72 -2.97 12.18
C SER A 23 -5.23 -3.35 12.01
N SER A 24 -4.64 -3.01 10.87
CA SER A 24 -3.21 -3.25 10.54
C SER A 24 -2.23 -2.21 11.12
N GLY A 25 -2.62 -1.44 12.13
CA GLY A 25 -1.78 -0.39 12.75
C GLY A 25 -0.81 -0.91 13.81
N TYR A 26 0.06 -0.02 14.31
CA TYR A 26 1.02 -0.33 15.39
C TYR A 26 0.34 -0.88 16.65
N HIS A 27 -0.85 -0.37 16.96
CA HIS A 27 -1.75 -0.95 17.96
C HIS A 27 -2.98 -1.52 17.26
N PRO A 28 -3.06 -2.84 17.06
CA PRO A 28 -4.21 -3.48 16.43
C PRO A 28 -5.44 -3.34 17.32
N ILE A 29 -6.48 -2.68 16.80
CA ILE A 29 -7.76 -2.48 17.48
C ILE A 29 -8.84 -3.13 16.63
N SER A 30 -9.80 -3.79 17.28
CA SER A 30 -10.99 -4.34 16.63
C SER A 30 -11.93 -3.21 16.22
N LYS A 31 -12.17 -3.06 14.92
CA LYS A 31 -13.05 -2.03 14.33
C LYS A 31 -14.03 -2.70 13.39
N SER A 32 -15.15 -2.05 13.10
CA SER A 32 -16.03 -2.57 12.05
C SER A 32 -15.31 -2.53 10.69
N LYS A 33 -15.59 -3.54 9.85
CA LYS A 33 -15.06 -3.64 8.49
C LYS A 33 -15.35 -2.37 7.68
N ALA A 34 -16.55 -1.81 7.83
CA ALA A 34 -16.95 -0.57 7.20
C ALA A 34 -16.06 0.62 7.60
N VAL A 35 -15.72 0.76 8.89
CA VAL A 35 -14.84 1.84 9.39
C VAL A 35 -13.42 1.69 8.84
N LEU A 36 -12.89 0.46 8.79
CA LEU A 36 -11.55 0.21 8.25
C LEU A 36 -11.49 0.59 6.77
N PHE A 37 -12.45 0.13 5.98
CA PHE A 37 -12.50 0.44 4.56
C PHE A 37 -12.67 1.93 4.28
N TYR A 38 -13.56 2.60 5.03
CA TYR A 38 -13.73 4.05 4.94
C TYR A 38 -12.43 4.79 5.25
N ASN A 39 -11.76 4.44 6.36
CA ASN A 39 -10.50 5.07 6.75
C ASN A 39 -9.39 4.86 5.74
N ASP A 40 -9.38 3.72 5.04
CA ASP A 40 -8.41 3.48 3.98
C ASP A 40 -8.67 4.34 2.75
N ARG A 41 -9.93 4.44 2.31
CA ARG A 41 -10.28 5.16 1.08
C ARG A 41 -10.40 6.68 1.23
N LYS A 42 -10.78 7.20 2.39
CA LYS A 42 -11.00 8.65 2.59
C LYS A 42 -9.74 9.50 2.40
N LYS A 43 -8.56 8.91 2.60
CA LYS A 43 -7.25 9.59 2.55
C LYS A 43 -6.94 10.26 1.21
N GLY A 44 -7.61 9.85 0.13
CA GLY A 44 -7.31 10.33 -1.22
C GLY A 44 -7.52 11.82 -1.40
N ILE A 45 -8.61 12.37 -0.84
CA ILE A 45 -8.94 13.80 -0.96
C ILE A 45 -7.94 14.62 -0.13
N ASP A 46 -7.77 14.28 1.15
CA ASP A 46 -6.85 14.97 2.05
C ASP A 46 -5.42 15.02 1.49
N LEU A 47 -4.95 13.90 0.92
CA LEU A 47 -3.62 13.83 0.32
C LEU A 47 -3.51 14.67 -0.95
N SER A 48 -4.54 14.65 -1.81
CA SER A 48 -4.59 15.48 -3.02
C SER A 48 -4.51 16.97 -2.66
N ASP A 49 -5.30 17.39 -1.67
CA ASP A 49 -5.37 18.77 -1.20
C ASP A 49 -4.05 19.20 -0.53
N GLN A 50 -3.48 18.34 0.32
CA GLN A 50 -2.19 18.57 0.95
C GLN A 50 -1.09 18.76 -0.11
N LEU A 51 -0.99 17.85 -1.10
CA LEU A 51 -0.03 17.97 -2.19
C LEU A 51 -0.26 19.23 -3.05
N SER A 52 -1.52 19.65 -3.19
CA SER A 52 -1.84 20.88 -3.90
C SER A 52 -1.44 22.13 -3.11
N SER A 53 -1.55 22.11 -1.79
CA SER A 53 -1.14 23.22 -0.92
C SER A 53 0.38 23.40 -0.85
N TYR A 54 1.16 22.32 -0.90
CA TYR A 54 2.62 22.40 -0.84
C TYR A 54 3.25 23.08 -2.06
N TYR A 55 2.62 22.94 -3.23
CA TYR A 55 3.08 23.51 -4.49
C TYR A 55 1.96 24.31 -5.15
N ASP A 56 1.43 25.32 -4.45
CA ASP A 56 0.39 26.18 -5.00
C ASP A 56 1.00 27.30 -5.86
N PRO A 57 0.81 27.31 -7.20
CA PRO A 57 1.24 28.40 -8.05
C PRO A 57 0.31 29.63 -7.98
N LYS A 58 -0.79 29.58 -7.21
CA LYS A 58 -1.72 30.71 -7.06
C LYS A 58 -1.01 31.90 -6.41
N ARG A 59 -0.85 32.97 -7.19
CA ARG A 59 -0.40 34.29 -6.70
C ARG A 59 -1.62 35.12 -6.28
N LYS A 60 -1.41 36.11 -5.41
CA LYS A 60 -2.45 37.08 -5.05
C LYS A 60 -2.97 37.75 -6.33
N SER A 61 -4.26 37.61 -6.60
CA SER A 61 -4.94 38.21 -7.75
C SER A 61 -6.37 38.57 -7.37
N LEU A 62 -6.83 39.72 -7.88
CA LEU A 62 -8.20 40.23 -7.71
C LEU A 62 -9.20 39.53 -8.64
N VAL A 63 -8.72 38.84 -9.69
CA VAL A 63 -9.59 38.18 -10.67
C VAL A 63 -9.74 36.70 -10.32
N TRP A 64 -10.91 36.32 -9.80
CA TRP A 64 -11.21 34.95 -9.39
C TRP A 64 -11.10 33.94 -10.54
N CYS A 65 -11.53 34.31 -11.76
CA CYS A 65 -11.47 33.43 -12.94
C CYS A 65 -10.04 32.95 -13.26
N LYS A 66 -9.01 33.76 -12.98
CA LYS A 66 -7.61 33.35 -13.18
C LYS A 66 -7.21 32.21 -12.24
N LYS A 67 -7.75 32.17 -11.02
CA LYS A 67 -7.50 31.11 -10.04
C LYS A 67 -8.10 29.79 -10.53
N ILE A 68 -9.34 29.81 -10.99
CA ILE A 68 -10.02 28.63 -11.52
C ILE A 68 -9.34 28.10 -12.78
N ALA A 69 -8.96 28.98 -13.72
CA ALA A 69 -8.25 28.57 -14.93
C ALA A 69 -6.92 27.86 -14.61
N LEU A 70 -6.18 28.38 -13.63
CA LEU A 70 -4.92 27.79 -13.17
C LEU A 70 -5.15 26.41 -12.53
N ASP A 71 -6.15 26.29 -11.66
CA ASP A 71 -6.50 25.02 -11.00
C ASP A 71 -6.88 23.94 -12.01
N VAL A 72 -7.69 24.28 -13.02
CA VAL A 72 -8.06 23.36 -14.11
C VAL A 72 -6.84 22.93 -14.92
N LEU A 73 -5.94 23.87 -15.23
CA LEU A 73 -4.72 23.56 -15.99
C LEU A 73 -3.80 22.59 -15.23
N ILE A 74 -3.60 22.82 -13.92
CA ILE A 74 -2.79 21.95 -13.05
C ILE A 74 -3.43 20.57 -12.93
N TYR A 75 -4.76 20.52 -12.73
CA TYR A 75 -5.50 19.27 -12.67
C TYR A 75 -5.32 18.46 -13.95
N LYS A 76 -5.45 19.09 -15.14
CA LYS A 76 -5.22 18.42 -16.43
C LYS A 76 -3.80 17.87 -16.55
N LYS A 77 -2.78 18.66 -16.19
CA LYS A 77 -1.38 18.22 -16.22
C LYS A 77 -1.14 17.01 -15.30
N LYS A 78 -1.70 17.03 -14.08
CA LYS A 78 -1.63 15.90 -13.14
C LYS A 78 -2.28 14.65 -13.76
N ASN A 79 -3.52 14.73 -14.23
CA ASN A 79 -4.23 13.57 -14.79
C ASN A 79 -3.63 13.03 -16.07
N PHE A 80 -3.03 13.89 -16.90
CA PHE A 80 -2.31 13.45 -18.09
C PHE A 80 -1.08 12.61 -17.75
N GLN A 81 -0.35 12.96 -16.68
CA GLN A 81 0.87 12.26 -16.29
C GLN A 81 0.65 11.04 -15.38
N MET A 82 -0.50 10.96 -14.69
CA MET A 82 -0.82 9.85 -13.77
C MET A 82 -0.74 8.44 -14.41
N PRO A 83 -1.28 8.18 -15.62
CA PRO A 83 -1.23 6.86 -16.25
C PRO A 83 0.20 6.36 -16.46
N GLU A 84 1.11 7.26 -16.84
CA GLU A 84 2.51 6.94 -17.09
C GLU A 84 3.27 6.64 -15.77
N LYS A 85 2.95 7.38 -14.69
CA LYS A 85 3.50 7.09 -13.37
C LYS A 85 3.00 5.77 -12.80
N GLN A 86 1.74 5.41 -13.05
CA GLN A 86 1.16 4.13 -12.64
C GLN A 86 1.86 2.95 -13.31
N LYS A 87 2.02 3.00 -14.63
CA LYS A 87 2.78 1.98 -15.39
C LYS A 87 4.19 1.77 -14.84
N ARG A 88 4.93 2.87 -14.62
CA ARG A 88 6.28 2.81 -14.02
C ARG A 88 6.27 2.20 -12.61
N LEU A 89 5.25 2.49 -11.80
CA LEU A 89 5.16 1.94 -10.45
C LEU A 89 4.89 0.43 -10.48
N GLU A 90 4.01 -0.02 -11.37
CA GLU A 90 3.71 -1.44 -11.58
C GLU A 90 4.93 -2.22 -12.05
N GLU A 91 5.69 -1.67 -13.01
CA GLU A 91 6.97 -2.25 -13.43
C GLU A 91 7.97 -2.37 -12.28
N ARG A 92 8.06 -1.34 -11.43
CA ARG A 92 8.93 -1.37 -10.24
C ARG A 92 8.50 -2.45 -9.24
N LYS A 93 7.20 -2.68 -9.07
CA LYS A 93 6.68 -3.77 -8.21
C LYS A 93 7.06 -5.14 -8.79
N LYS A 94 6.77 -5.38 -10.06
CA LYS A 94 7.14 -6.61 -10.77
C LYS A 94 8.64 -6.90 -10.68
N ASN A 95 9.47 -5.87 -10.85
CA ASN A 95 10.93 -6.02 -10.74
C ASN A 95 11.40 -6.34 -9.31
N LYS A 96 10.73 -5.80 -8.29
CA LYS A 96 11.04 -6.16 -6.89
C LYS A 96 10.65 -7.62 -6.59
N GLU A 97 9.46 -8.02 -7.01
CA GLU A 97 8.96 -9.39 -6.86
C GLU A 97 9.88 -10.41 -7.55
N LYS A 98 10.32 -10.10 -8.79
CA LYS A 98 11.28 -10.92 -9.52
C LYS A 98 12.60 -11.09 -8.74
N LYS A 99 13.17 -9.99 -8.24
CA LYS A 99 14.40 -10.03 -7.42
C LYS A 99 14.23 -10.82 -6.13
N GLU A 100 13.05 -10.76 -5.52
CA GLU A 100 12.75 -11.52 -4.31
C GLU A 100 12.59 -13.02 -4.59
N ALA A 101 11.95 -13.37 -5.71
CA ALA A 101 11.87 -14.75 -6.18
C ALA A 101 13.26 -15.35 -6.46
N GLU A 102 14.14 -14.61 -7.15
CA GLU A 102 15.53 -15.01 -7.41
C GLU A 102 16.29 -15.27 -6.10
N ARG A 103 16.12 -14.40 -5.09
CA ARG A 103 16.71 -14.59 -3.75
C ARG A 103 16.17 -15.82 -3.04
N ASN A 104 14.89 -16.12 -3.19
CA ASN A 104 14.26 -17.29 -2.56
C ASN A 104 14.73 -18.61 -3.21
N ILE A 105 14.88 -18.64 -4.54
CA ILE A 105 15.47 -19.78 -5.26
C ILE A 105 16.91 -20.02 -4.76
N ALA A 106 17.74 -18.97 -4.71
CA ALA A 106 19.12 -19.09 -4.22
C ALA A 106 19.20 -19.60 -2.77
N ARG A 107 18.25 -19.21 -1.91
CA ARG A 107 18.13 -19.71 -0.54
C ARG A 107 17.72 -21.19 -0.50
N GLN A 108 16.83 -21.64 -1.38
CA GLN A 108 16.43 -23.03 -1.50
C GLN A 108 17.61 -23.89 -1.97
N ASP A 109 18.30 -23.48 -3.04
CA ASP A 109 19.50 -24.17 -3.54
C ASP A 109 20.59 -24.34 -2.48
N LEU A 110 20.81 -23.29 -1.65
CA LEU A 110 21.77 -23.35 -0.56
C LEU A 110 21.35 -24.37 0.51
N LYS A 111 20.06 -24.38 0.89
CA LYS A 111 19.53 -25.38 1.85
C LYS A 111 19.67 -26.79 1.30
N GLU A 112 19.36 -27.03 0.03
CA GLU A 112 19.53 -28.34 -0.61
C GLU A 112 20.99 -28.79 -0.63
N LYS A 113 21.93 -27.88 -0.96
CA LYS A 113 23.37 -28.17 -0.91
C LYS A 113 23.83 -28.53 0.50
N GLN A 114 23.32 -27.85 1.53
CA GLN A 114 23.62 -28.18 2.93
C GLN A 114 23.05 -29.55 3.33
N ILE A 115 21.81 -29.87 2.95
CA ILE A 115 21.19 -31.17 3.20
C ILE A 115 22.00 -32.30 2.54
N LYS A 116 22.34 -32.16 1.24
CA LYS A 116 23.15 -33.14 0.51
C LYS A 116 24.53 -33.36 1.16
N ARG A 117 25.15 -32.31 1.69
CA ARG A 117 26.42 -32.42 2.44
C ARG A 117 26.25 -33.20 3.73
N LYS A 118 25.22 -32.90 4.54
CA LYS A 118 24.92 -33.62 5.80
C LYS A 118 24.64 -35.11 5.56
N THR A 119 23.76 -35.44 4.61
CA THR A 119 23.45 -36.84 4.27
C THR A 119 24.66 -37.62 3.77
N LYS A 120 25.60 -36.96 3.07
CA LYS A 120 26.84 -37.60 2.59
C LYS A 120 27.81 -37.91 3.74
N VAL A 121 27.88 -37.04 4.76
CA VAL A 121 28.68 -37.28 5.96
C VAL A 121 28.10 -38.43 6.79
N GLU A 122 26.78 -38.45 6.99
CA GLU A 122 26.08 -39.53 7.71
C GLU A 122 26.29 -40.90 7.05
N ARG A 123 26.10 -41.00 5.72
CA ARG A 123 26.34 -42.25 4.96
C ARG A 123 27.79 -42.76 5.12
N LYS A 124 28.78 -41.87 5.16
CA LYS A 124 30.19 -42.25 5.38
C LYS A 124 30.47 -42.76 6.80
N HIS A 125 29.73 -42.29 7.80
CA HIS A 125 29.85 -42.78 9.17
C HIS A 125 29.25 -44.18 9.31
N VAL A 126 28.08 -44.42 8.70
CA VAL A 126 27.40 -45.72 8.72
C VAL A 126 28.23 -46.82 8.02
N GLN A 127 28.94 -46.51 6.94
CA GLN A 127 29.79 -47.48 6.22
C GLN A 127 31.13 -47.82 6.91
N LYS A 128 31.45 -47.17 8.03
CA LYS A 128 32.71 -47.39 8.78
C LYS A 128 32.51 -48.21 10.06
N ILE A 129 31.30 -48.68 10.33
CA ILE A 129 30.92 -49.62 11.40
C ILE A 129 30.70 -50.98 10.74
#